data_AF-A0A8H4ABD4-F1
#
_entry.id   AF-A0A8H4ABD4-F1
#
_cell.length_a   1.000
_cell.length_b   1.000
_cell.length_c   1.000
_cell.angle_alpha   90.00
_cell.angle_beta   90.00
_cell.angle_gamma   90.00
#
_symmetry.space_group_name_H-M   'P 1'
#
loop_
_entity.id
_entity.type
_entity.pdbx_description
1 polymer ?
#
loop_
_entity_poly.entity_id
_entity_poly.type
_entity_poly.pdbx_seq_one_letter_code
_entity_poly.pdbx_strand_id
1 'polypeptide(L)'
;MASLDPILEVGRRENAPAALIRKAICSTNEKGYYEMEIWGFGGQRRSFLYIDDCVDAIVKLMESDYSNPLTIDFDDANLMKELTCIAFEIVGITKERARLITDENKFVGIQVLG
;
A
#
# COMPACT_ATOMS: atom_id res chain seq x y z
N MET A 1 -18.62 -8.01 18.84
CA MET A 1 -19.07 -6.75 18.22
C MET A 1 -17.96 -5.74 18.48
N ALA A 2 -16.84 -5.87 17.76
CA ALA A 2 -15.71 -4.95 17.91
C ALA A 2 -15.99 -3.77 16.98
N SER A 3 -16.29 -2.62 17.56
CA SER A 3 -16.31 -1.37 16.81
C SER A 3 -14.88 -1.10 16.38
N LEU A 4 -14.57 -1.38 15.11
CA LEU A 4 -13.42 -0.79 14.43
C LEU A 4 -13.49 0.72 14.69
N ASP A 5 -12.40 1.31 15.19
CA ASP A 5 -12.32 2.74 15.44
C ASP A 5 -12.86 3.52 14.22
N PRO A 6 -13.68 4.57 14.40
CA PRO A 6 -14.17 5.39 13.29
C PRO A 6 -13.04 5.95 12.41
N ILE A 7 -11.82 6.04 12.95
CA ILE A 7 -10.60 6.46 12.26
C ILE A 7 -10.12 5.43 11.21
N LEU A 8 -10.44 4.15 11.39
CA LEU A 8 -10.16 3.09 10.42
C LEU A 8 -11.20 3.06 9.27
N GLU A 9 -12.44 3.46 9.55
CA GLU A 9 -13.55 3.46 8.58
C GLU A 9 -13.65 4.74 7.73
N VAL A 10 -13.28 5.91 8.27
CA VAL A 10 -13.37 7.17 7.51
C VAL A 10 -12.28 7.20 6.45
N GLY A 11 -12.69 7.13 5.18
CA GLY A 11 -11.86 7.23 3.99
C GLY A 11 -11.06 8.53 3.93
N ARG A 12 -9.92 8.55 4.65
CA ARG A 12 -8.92 9.60 4.51
C ARG A 12 -8.35 9.55 3.10
N ARG A 13 -8.26 10.71 2.46
CA ARG A 13 -7.75 10.87 1.10
C ARG A 13 -6.23 10.82 1.12
N GLU A 14 -5.68 9.62 1.16
CA GLU A 14 -4.25 9.36 1.27
C GLU A 14 -3.80 8.27 0.29
N ASN A 15 -2.49 8.15 0.08
CA ASN A 15 -1.93 7.12 -0.77
C ASN A 15 -1.85 5.76 -0.05
N ALA A 16 -1.78 4.67 -0.81
CA ALA A 16 -1.79 3.31 -0.29
C ALA A 16 -0.69 3.03 0.77
N PRO A 17 0.59 3.45 0.60
CA PRO A 17 1.62 3.22 1.60
C PRO A 17 1.30 3.88 2.96
N ALA A 18 0.84 5.13 2.97
CA ALA A 18 0.48 5.81 4.21
C ALA A 18 -0.75 5.16 4.89
N ALA A 19 -1.74 4.76 4.10
CA ALA A 19 -2.91 4.03 4.60
C ALA A 19 -2.52 2.71 5.25
N LEU A 20 -1.64 1.93 4.62
CA LEU A 20 -1.15 0.65 5.13
C LEU A 20 -0.38 0.81 6.44
N ILE A 21 0.54 1.78 6.51
CA ILE A 21 1.31 2.05 7.73
C ILE A 21 0.38 2.44 8.88
N ARG A 22 -0.58 3.35 8.65
CA ARG A 22 -1.54 3.71 9.71
C ARG A 22 -2.37 2.50 10.12
N LYS A 23 -2.89 1.72 9.17
CA LYS A 23 -3.65 0.51 9.48
C LYS A 23 -2.81 -0.47 10.32
N ALA A 24 -1.51 -0.59 10.04
CA ALA A 24 -0.62 -1.43 10.83
C ALA A 24 -0.44 -0.89 12.26
N ILE A 25 -0.21 0.43 12.43
CA ILE A 25 -0.10 1.08 13.74
C ILE A 25 -1.39 0.93 14.56
N CYS A 26 -2.54 1.12 13.92
CA CYS A 26 -3.86 1.06 14.54
C CYS A 26 -4.40 -0.37 14.67
N SER A 27 -3.71 -1.38 14.12
CA SER A 27 -4.15 -2.77 14.25
C SER A 27 -4.13 -3.16 15.73
N THR A 28 -5.25 -3.62 16.25
CA THR A 28 -5.42 -3.93 17.68
C THR A 28 -4.87 -5.31 17.98
N ASN A 29 -4.28 -5.45 19.17
CA ASN A 29 -3.79 -6.72 19.69
C ASN A 29 -4.87 -7.38 20.57
N GLU A 30 -5.96 -7.85 19.97
CA GLU A 30 -7.07 -8.40 20.75
C GLU A 30 -6.78 -9.82 21.29
N LYS A 31 -5.83 -10.56 20.68
CA LYS A 31 -5.57 -11.99 21.00
C LYS A 31 -4.11 -12.44 20.83
N GLY A 32 -3.13 -11.54 20.92
CA GLY A 32 -1.72 -11.82 20.63
C GLY A 32 -1.29 -11.53 19.18
N TYR A 33 -2.27 -11.19 18.32
CA TYR A 33 -2.11 -10.97 16.90
C TYR A 33 -2.63 -9.59 16.49
N TYR A 34 -2.12 -9.09 15.37
CA TYR A 34 -2.44 -7.81 14.76
C TYR A 34 -3.14 -8.07 13.42
N GLU A 35 -4.39 -7.62 13.31
CA GLU A 35 -5.24 -7.90 12.15
C GLU A 35 -5.37 -6.65 11.26
N MET A 36 -5.17 -6.83 9.94
CA MET A 36 -5.40 -5.78 8.94
C MET A 36 -6.28 -6.30 7.81
N GLU A 37 -7.34 -5.56 7.52
CA GLU A 37 -8.21 -5.80 6.36
C GLU A 37 -7.63 -5.18 5.07
N ILE A 38 -7.55 -6.00 4.03
CA ILE A 38 -7.24 -5.65 2.64
C ILE A 38 -8.46 -5.95 1.77
N TRP A 39 -8.82 -5.02 0.90
CA TRP A 39 -9.91 -5.22 -0.06
C TRP A 39 -9.45 -6.05 -1.25
N GLY A 40 -10.33 -6.96 -1.71
CA GLY A 40 -10.02 -7.98 -2.70
C GLY A 40 -9.21 -9.14 -2.14
N PHE A 41 -8.83 -10.09 -3.00
CA PHE A 41 -8.00 -11.23 -2.61
C PHE A 41 -6.52 -10.87 -2.38
N GLY A 42 -6.14 -9.59 -2.51
CA GLY A 42 -4.81 -9.07 -2.19
C GLY A 42 -3.73 -9.29 -3.28
N GLY A 43 -4.11 -9.81 -4.46
CA GLY A 43 -3.20 -10.00 -5.59
C GLY A 43 -3.16 -8.85 -6.59
N GLN A 44 -3.84 -7.73 -6.31
CA GLN A 44 -3.65 -6.51 -7.08
C GLN A 44 -2.22 -5.99 -6.90
N ARG A 45 -1.58 -5.59 -8.01
CA ARG A 45 -0.22 -5.07 -8.01
C ARG A 45 -0.17 -3.55 -8.12
N ARG A 46 0.78 -2.92 -7.43
CA ARG A 46 1.04 -1.47 -7.49
C ARG A 46 2.54 -1.20 -7.42
N SER A 47 3.02 -0.33 -8.31
CA SER A 47 4.33 0.32 -8.21
C SER A 47 4.22 1.61 -7.40
N PHE A 48 5.29 1.97 -6.70
CA PHE A 48 5.41 3.26 -6.03
C PHE A 48 6.81 3.81 -6.33
N LEU A 49 6.86 5.02 -6.86
CA LEU A 49 8.10 5.74 -7.09
C LEU A 49 8.43 6.61 -5.87
N TYR A 50 9.68 6.56 -5.42
CA TYR A 50 10.14 7.43 -4.35
C TYR A 50 10.23 8.88 -4.85
N ILE A 51 9.97 9.84 -3.96
CA ILE A 51 9.84 11.24 -4.36
C ILE A 51 11.14 11.82 -4.91
N ASP A 52 12.29 11.46 -4.32
CA ASP A 52 13.58 11.95 -4.79
C ASP A 52 13.89 11.44 -6.20
N ASP A 53 13.61 10.16 -6.48
CA ASP A 53 13.78 9.57 -7.82
C ASP A 53 12.87 10.24 -8.86
N CYS A 54 11.64 10.58 -8.48
CA CYS A 54 10.69 11.29 -9.32
C CYS A 54 11.19 12.69 -9.68
N VAL A 55 11.66 13.45 -8.69
CA VAL A 55 12.20 14.79 -8.89
C VAL A 55 13.44 14.75 -9.79
N ASP A 56 14.37 13.84 -9.50
CA ASP A 56 15.58 13.65 -10.30
C ASP A 56 15.26 13.30 -11.76
N ALA A 57 14.30 12.41 -11.99
CA ALA A 57 13.88 12.03 -13.34
C ALA A 57 13.23 13.19 -14.10
N ILE A 58 12.41 14.01 -13.43
CA ILE A 58 11.80 15.20 -14.02
C ILE A 58 12.86 16.22 -14.43
N VAL A 59 13.84 16.50 -13.54
CA VAL A 59 14.92 17.45 -13.85
C VAL A 59 15.73 16.97 -15.05
N LYS A 60 16.13 15.69 -15.08
CA LYS A 60 16.86 15.10 -16.22
C LYS A 60 16.06 15.16 -17.52
N LEU A 61 14.75 14.94 -17.47
CA LEU A 61 13.88 15.05 -18.64
C LEU A 61 13.83 16.50 -19.16
N MET A 62 13.72 17.47 -18.25
CA MET A 62 13.70 18.90 -18.60
C MET A 62 15.02 19.39 -19.21
N GLU A 63 16.16 18.82 -18.81
CA GLU A 63 17.49 19.13 -19.36
C GLU A 63 17.80 18.37 -20.67
N SER A 64 16.94 17.44 -21.06
CA SER A 64 17.14 16.62 -22.26
C SER A 64 16.50 17.23 -23.51
N ASP A 65 16.92 16.77 -24.69
CA ASP A 65 16.25 17.09 -25.97
C ASP A 65 15.03 16.18 -26.25
N TYR A 66 14.59 15.37 -25.29
CA TYR A 66 13.47 14.44 -25.47
C TYR A 66 12.12 15.16 -25.38
N SER A 67 11.31 15.03 -26.43
CA SER A 67 10.07 15.81 -26.60
C SER A 67 8.78 14.98 -26.70
N ASN A 68 8.90 13.65 -26.61
CA ASN A 68 7.74 12.76 -26.61
C ASN A 68 7.24 12.50 -25.19
N PRO A 69 6.02 11.95 -25.01
CA PRO A 69 5.58 11.46 -23.70
C PRO A 69 6.55 10.40 -23.16
N LEU A 70 6.91 10.52 -21.88
CA LEU A 70 7.70 9.54 -21.14
C LEU A 70 6.98 9.21 -19.83
N THR A 71 6.80 7.93 -19.55
CA THR A 71 6.36 7.47 -18.24
C THR A 71 7.55 7.46 -17.29
N ILE A 72 7.46 8.18 -16.18
CA ILE A 72 8.41 8.10 -15.07
C ILE A 72 7.72 7.28 -13.97
N ASP A 73 8.14 6.04 -13.80
CA ASP A 73 7.59 5.12 -12.81
C ASP A 73 8.67 4.13 -12.34
N PHE A 74 8.37 3.41 -11.27
CA PHE A 74 9.14 2.28 -10.78
C PHE A 74 8.63 0.99 -11.43
N ASP A 75 9.52 0.22 -12.05
CA ASP A 75 9.15 -0.94 -12.89
C ASP A 75 8.72 -2.19 -12.08
N ASP A 76 9.00 -2.22 -10.77
CA ASP A 76 8.65 -3.37 -9.94
C ASP A 76 7.36 -3.15 -9.12
N ALA A 77 6.30 -3.84 -9.54
CA ALA A 77 4.99 -3.76 -8.94
C ALA A 77 4.78 -4.85 -7.87
N ASN A 78 4.66 -4.41 -6.62
CA ASN A 78 4.46 -5.28 -5.47
C ASN A 78 2.99 -5.69 -5.33
N LEU A 79 2.74 -6.92 -4.87
CA LEU A 79 1.40 -7.36 -4.50
C LEU A 79 0.92 -6.59 -3.28
N MET A 80 -0.39 -6.33 -3.21
CA MET A 80 -0.95 -5.63 -2.06
C MET A 80 -0.71 -6.36 -0.74
N LYS A 81 -0.72 -7.71 -0.76
CA LYS A 81 -0.32 -8.55 0.38
C LYS A 81 1.13 -8.32 0.81
N GLU A 82 2.06 -8.18 -0.13
CA GLU A 82 3.48 -7.95 0.15
C GLU A 82 3.68 -6.57 0.79
N LEU A 83 3.04 -5.55 0.23
CA LEU A 83 3.06 -4.18 0.78
C LEU A 83 2.48 -4.13 2.20
N THR A 84 1.42 -4.89 2.48
CA THR A 84 0.88 -5.02 3.84
C THR A 84 1.88 -5.69 4.80
N CYS A 85 2.57 -6.73 4.37
CA CYS A 85 3.63 -7.36 5.16
C CYS A 85 4.76 -6.37 5.47
N ILE A 86 5.21 -5.60 4.47
CA ILE A 86 6.22 -4.54 4.65
C ILE A 86 5.73 -3.50 5.68
N ALA A 87 4.46 -3.08 5.60
CA ALA A 87 3.90 -2.13 6.56
C ALA A 87 3.92 -2.67 8.00
N PHE A 88 3.63 -3.95 8.22
CA PHE A 88 3.76 -4.59 9.53
C PHE A 88 5.21 -4.63 10.02
N GLU A 89 6.15 -4.99 9.14
CA GLU A 89 7.58 -5.03 9.48
C GLU A 89 8.09 -3.64 9.90
N ILE A 90 7.72 -2.58 9.17
CA ILE A 90 8.10 -1.19 9.47
C ILE A 90 7.66 -0.75 10.88
N VAL A 91 6.48 -1.19 11.33
CA VAL A 91 5.94 -0.82 12.66
C VAL A 91 6.38 -1.79 13.77
N GLY A 92 7.23 -2.78 13.45
CA GLY A 92 7.77 -3.73 14.42
C GLY A 92 6.88 -4.93 14.73
N ILE A 93 5.91 -5.25 13.85
CA ILE A 93 5.03 -6.42 14.00
C ILE A 93 5.63 -7.58 13.19
N THR A 94 5.92 -8.70 13.86
CA THR A 94 6.48 -9.89 13.22
C THR A 94 5.43 -10.69 12.45
N LYS A 95 5.87 -11.47 11.44
CA LYS A 95 4.98 -12.26 10.57
C LYS A 95 4.13 -13.27 11.34
N GLU A 96 4.63 -13.81 12.44
CA GLU A 96 3.93 -14.77 13.29
C GLU A 96 2.75 -14.12 14.03
N ARG A 97 2.80 -12.79 14.21
CA ARG A 97 1.77 -12.00 14.89
C ARG A 97 0.89 -11.24 13.91
N ALA A 98 1.31 -11.07 12.66
CA ALA A 98 0.54 -10.39 11.62
C ALA A 98 -0.53 -11.32 11.01
N ARG A 99 -1.74 -10.79 10.85
CA ARG A 99 -2.86 -11.50 10.22
C ARG A 99 -3.52 -10.59 9.18
N LEU A 100 -3.56 -11.09 7.95
CA LEU A 100 -4.21 -10.40 6.84
C LEU A 100 -5.61 -10.98 6.65
N ILE A 101 -6.61 -10.11 6.62
CA ILE A 101 -8.00 -10.44 6.33
C ILE A 101 -8.32 -9.87 4.96
N THR A 102 -8.81 -10.70 4.04
CA THR A 102 -9.22 -10.25 2.70
C THR A 102 -10.74 -10.17 2.61
N ASP A 103 -11.27 -9.03 2.14
CA ASP A 103 -12.69 -8.90 1.78
C ASP A 103 -12.83 -8.81 0.25
N GLU A 104 -13.17 -9.94 -0.37
CA GLU A 104 -13.34 -10.07 -1.81
C GLU A 104 -14.61 -9.41 -2.35
N ASN A 105 -15.56 -9.07 -1.47
CA ASN A 105 -16.79 -8.37 -1.87
C ASN A 105 -16.56 -6.86 -2.07
N LYS A 106 -15.42 -6.34 -1.58
CA LYS A 106 -15.05 -4.94 -1.74
C LYS A 106 -14.41 -4.72 -3.09
N PHE A 107 -14.85 -3.65 -3.75
CA PHE A 107 -14.30 -3.25 -5.04
C PHE A 107 -12.81 -2.93 -4.91
N VAL A 108 -11.99 -3.71 -5.59
CA VAL A 108 -10.62 -3.35 -5.94
C VAL A 108 -10.67 -2.60 -7.26
N GLY A 109 -9.98 -1.45 -7.34
CA GLY A 109 -9.88 -0.66 -8.56
C GLY A 109 -9.17 -1.41 -9.69
N ILE A 110 -8.46 -0.69 -10.57
CA ILE A 110 -7.77 -1.35 -11.70
C ILE A 110 -6.82 -2.43 -11.19
N GLN A 111 -7.04 -3.67 -11.60
CA GLN A 111 -6.13 -4.77 -11.36
C GLN A 111 -5.33 -4.97 -12.64
N VAL A 112 -4.03 -4.71 -12.58
CA VAL A 112 -3.13 -5.12 -13.67
C VAL A 112 -2.96 -6.62 -13.51
N LEU A 113 -3.65 -7.38 -14.36
CA LEU A 113 -3.47 -8.82 -14.47
C LEU A 113 -2.14 -9.04 -15.19
N GLY A 114 -1.13 -9.44 -14.42
CA GLY A 114 0.11 -10.01 -14.94
C GLY A 114 0.06 -11.53 -14.86
#